data_AF-A0A2V5TQY2-F1
#
_entry.id   AF-A0A2V5TQY2-F1
#
_cell.length_a   1.000
_cell.length_b   1.000
_cell.length_c   1.000
_cell.angle_alpha   90.00
_cell.angle_beta   90.00
_cell.angle_gamma   90.00
#
_symmetry.space_group_name_H-M   'P 1'
#
loop_
_entity.id
_entity.type
_entity.pdbx_description
1 polymer ?
#
loop_
_entity_poly.entity_id
_entity_poly.type
_entity_poly.pdbx_seq_one_letter_code
_entity_poly.pdbx_strand_id
1 'polypeptide(L)'
;ETFAGLGKSGADTWNFGPRITWAALDLGRVHARIKAADARTEASLAFYERTVLTALEETEGTLVDFGQEQSRQQFLQTSAEASQKAADLAHQRYEGGVTDFLSVLDAERTLLEAQDRLAASQTRTVTALVAVYKALGGGAPVTAGKQ
;
A
#
# COMPACT_ATOMS: atom_id res chain seq x y z
N GLU A 1 15.39 90.46 16.44
CA GLU A 1 14.27 89.53 16.22
C GLU A 1 14.67 88.52 15.14
N THR A 2 14.21 87.28 15.30
CA THR A 2 14.14 86.26 14.23
C THR A 2 15.31 85.26 14.15
N PHE A 3 15.24 84.34 15.12
CA PHE A 3 15.46 82.89 15.03
C PHE A 3 16.88 82.38 14.71
N ALA A 4 17.76 82.53 15.71
CA ALA A 4 18.84 81.58 15.92
C ALA A 4 18.28 80.27 16.51
N GLY A 5 18.65 79.14 15.90
CA GLY A 5 18.57 77.83 16.52
C GLY A 5 17.27 77.06 16.29
N LEU A 6 17.21 76.29 15.21
CA LEU A 6 16.52 75.00 15.23
C LEU A 6 17.52 73.95 14.74
N GLY A 7 17.93 73.12 15.69
CA GLY A 7 19.06 72.21 15.62
C GLY A 7 19.08 71.33 14.38
N LYS A 8 20.20 71.41 13.65
CA LYS A 8 20.85 70.19 13.19
C LYS A 8 21.22 69.37 14.43
N SER A 9 21.03 68.05 14.31
CA SER A 9 21.40 66.98 15.25
C SER A 9 20.29 66.53 16.21
N GLY A 10 19.88 65.27 16.06
CA GLY A 10 19.17 64.52 17.10
C GLY A 10 17.67 64.35 16.90
N ALA A 11 17.22 63.76 15.78
CA ALA A 11 15.92 63.10 15.75
C ALA A 11 16.10 61.58 15.87
N ASP A 12 16.85 61.14 16.89
CA ASP A 12 16.86 59.74 17.28
C ASP A 12 15.60 59.51 18.12
N THR A 13 14.50 59.17 17.45
CA THR A 13 13.17 59.01 18.05
C THR A 13 12.97 57.57 18.46
N TRP A 14 13.46 57.20 19.64
CA TRP A 14 13.19 55.88 20.21
C TRP A 14 11.86 55.89 20.95
N ASN A 15 10.88 55.16 20.42
CA ASN A 15 9.63 54.88 21.11
C ASN A 15 9.76 53.58 21.89
N PHE A 16 9.74 53.67 23.23
CA PHE A 16 9.63 52.53 24.13
C PHE A 16 8.33 52.68 24.92
N GLY A 17 7.36 51.81 24.64
CA GLY A 17 6.09 51.74 25.35
C GLY A 17 5.66 50.28 25.46
N PRO A 18 5.26 49.80 26.65
CA PRO A 18 4.81 48.42 26.81
C PRO A 18 3.50 48.21 26.03
N ARG A 19 3.48 47.26 25.10
CA ARG A 19 2.25 46.85 24.41
C ARG A 19 1.60 45.71 25.19
N ILE A 20 0.54 46.02 25.94
CA ILE A 20 -0.28 45.02 26.61
C ILE A 20 -1.42 44.60 25.66
N THR A 21 -1.49 43.32 25.32
CA THR A 21 -2.60 42.74 24.55
C THR A 21 -3.36 41.76 25.44
N TRP A 22 -4.67 41.96 25.59
CA TRP A 22 -5.52 41.12 26.43
C TRP A 22 -6.66 40.51 25.61
N ALA A 23 -6.82 39.20 25.71
CA ALA A 23 -7.73 38.42 24.89
C ALA A 23 -9.22 38.54 25.31
N ALA A 24 -9.52 39.12 26.48
CA ALA A 24 -10.88 39.27 26.99
C ALA A 24 -11.76 40.23 26.16
N LEU A 25 -11.16 41.12 25.37
CA LEU A 25 -11.89 42.04 24.48
C LEU A 25 -12.22 41.43 23.11
N ASP A 26 -11.69 40.23 22.79
CA ASP A 26 -11.90 39.53 21.50
C ASP A 26 -12.27 38.05 21.73
N LEU A 27 -13.19 37.82 22.69
CA LEU A 27 -13.63 36.49 23.12
C LEU A 27 -14.15 35.62 21.97
N GLY A 28 -14.77 36.23 20.95
CA GLY A 28 -15.24 35.54 19.75
C GLY A 28 -14.10 34.95 18.91
N ARG A 29 -13.01 35.71 18.68
CA ARG A 29 -11.84 35.22 17.95
C ARG A 29 -11.12 34.10 18.72
N VAL A 30 -11.03 34.22 20.05
CA VAL A 30 -10.41 33.19 20.90
C VAL A 30 -11.23 31.90 20.83
N HIS A 31 -12.55 31.96 21.00
CA HIS A 31 -13.43 30.79 20.86
C HIS A 31 -13.37 30.17 19.47
N ALA A 32 -13.36 30.99 18.41
CA ALA A 32 -13.23 30.49 17.04
C ALA A 32 -11.88 29.77 16.81
N ARG A 33 -10.79 30.28 17.39
CA ARG A 33 -9.46 29.63 17.32
C ARG A 33 -9.42 28.31 18.08
N ILE A 34 -10.03 28.25 19.27
CA ILE A 34 -10.16 27.00 20.04
C ILE A 34 -10.96 25.97 19.23
N LYS A 35 -12.14 26.36 18.73
CA LYS A 35 -12.99 25.49 17.90
C LYS A 35 -12.26 24.98 16.65
N ALA A 36 -11.47 25.83 16.00
CA ALA A 36 -10.66 25.43 14.83
C ALA A 36 -9.52 24.47 15.22
N ALA A 37 -8.89 24.67 16.38
CA ALA A 37 -7.88 23.76 16.90
C ALA A 37 -8.47 22.39 17.28
N ASP A 38 -9.63 22.38 17.93
CA ASP A 38 -10.35 21.15 18.29
C ASP A 38 -10.75 20.36 17.05
N ALA A 39 -11.34 21.03 16.05
CA ALA A 39 -11.70 20.41 14.78
C ALA A 39 -10.48 19.84 14.02
N ARG A 40 -9.31 20.49 14.13
CA ARG A 40 -8.07 19.98 13.54
C ARG A 40 -7.55 18.74 14.27
N THR A 41 -7.70 18.68 15.59
CA THR A 41 -7.37 17.50 16.39
C THR A 41 -8.27 16.32 16.03
N GLU A 42 -9.58 16.56 15.95
CA GLU A 42 -10.56 15.55 15.53
C GLU A 42 -10.26 15.03 14.11
N ALA A 43 -9.95 15.92 13.16
CA ALA A 43 -9.54 15.52 11.82
C ALA A 43 -8.25 14.69 11.80
N SER A 44 -7.30 15.01 12.68
CA SER A 44 -6.04 14.25 12.80
C SER A 44 -6.27 12.86 13.37
N LEU A 45 -7.17 12.73 14.36
CA LEU A 45 -7.58 11.45 14.91
C LEU A 45 -8.29 10.59 13.86
N ALA A 46 -9.27 11.14 13.16
CA ALA A 46 -9.98 10.44 12.09
C ALA A 46 -9.04 10.00 10.96
N PHE A 47 -8.05 10.84 10.61
CA PHE A 47 -7.03 10.47 9.64
C PHE A 47 -6.19 9.28 10.11
N TYR A 48 -5.76 9.30 11.37
CA TYR A 48 -5.01 8.19 11.98
C TYR A 48 -5.82 6.89 11.99
N GLU A 49 -7.07 6.94 12.47
CA GLU A 49 -7.98 5.79 12.49
C GLU A 49 -8.16 5.20 11.08
N ARG A 50 -8.41 6.05 10.09
CA ARG A 50 -8.51 5.62 8.69
C ARG A 50 -7.23 4.95 8.20
N THR A 51 -6.06 5.53 8.47
CA THR A 51 -4.78 4.95 8.05
C THR A 51 -4.55 3.57 8.67
N VAL A 52 -4.89 3.39 9.95
CA VAL A 52 -4.78 2.09 10.62
C VAL A 52 -5.74 1.08 10.03
N LEU A 53 -7.00 1.46 9.80
CA LEU A 53 -8.01 0.58 9.21
C LEU A 53 -7.64 0.15 7.78
N THR A 54 -7.16 1.08 6.94
CA THR A 54 -6.70 0.76 5.59
C THR A 54 -5.49 -0.18 5.63
N ALA A 55 -4.53 0.04 6.53
CA ALA A 55 -3.38 -0.85 6.65
C ALA A 55 -3.79 -2.27 7.09
N LEU A 56 -4.78 -2.38 7.99
CA LEU A 56 -5.33 -3.67 8.39
C LEU A 56 -6.03 -4.38 7.23
N GLU A 57 -6.91 -3.66 6.51
CA GLU A 57 -7.61 -4.17 5.33
C GLU A 57 -6.64 -4.66 4.25
N GLU A 58 -5.60 -3.87 3.93
CA GLU A 58 -4.57 -4.27 2.97
C GLU A 58 -3.82 -5.53 3.43
N THR A 59 -3.48 -5.61 4.71
CA THR A 59 -2.78 -6.77 5.28
C THR A 59 -3.66 -8.03 5.20
N GLU A 60 -4.91 -7.93 5.63
CA GLU A 60 -5.87 -9.04 5.54
C GLU A 60 -6.09 -9.49 4.09
N GLY A 61 -6.24 -8.54 3.17
CA GLY A 61 -6.35 -8.81 1.74
C GLY A 61 -5.17 -9.61 1.21
N THR A 62 -3.93 -9.15 1.48
CA THR A 62 -2.73 -9.87 1.00
C THR A 62 -2.57 -11.26 1.61
N LEU A 63 -2.94 -11.46 2.88
CA LEU A 63 -2.88 -12.76 3.56
C LEU A 63 -3.89 -13.75 2.97
N VAL A 64 -5.11 -13.29 2.72
CA VAL A 64 -6.17 -14.09 2.10
C VAL A 64 -5.75 -14.49 0.68
N ASP A 65 -5.25 -13.54 -0.12
CA ASP A 65 -4.79 -13.80 -1.48
C ASP A 65 -3.67 -14.84 -1.52
N PHE A 66 -2.69 -14.72 -0.62
CA PHE A 66 -1.60 -15.70 -0.51
C PHE A 66 -2.12 -17.09 -0.13
N GLY A 67 -3.02 -17.18 0.85
CA GLY A 67 -3.63 -18.45 1.25
C GLY A 67 -4.43 -19.12 0.13
N GLN A 68 -5.19 -18.33 -0.64
CA GLN A 68 -5.94 -18.84 -1.79
C GLN A 68 -5.02 -19.31 -2.92
N GLU A 69 -3.99 -18.54 -3.28
CA GLU A 69 -3.05 -18.95 -4.34
C GLU A 69 -2.22 -20.19 -3.93
N GLN A 70 -1.89 -20.35 -2.65
CA GLN A 70 -1.24 -21.57 -2.16
C GLN A 70 -2.15 -22.80 -2.33
N SER A 71 -3.44 -22.71 -1.97
CA SER A 71 -4.39 -23.80 -2.16
C SER A 71 -4.61 -24.10 -3.65
N ARG A 72 -4.74 -23.05 -4.48
CA ARG A 72 -4.84 -23.17 -5.95
C ARG A 72 -3.63 -23.88 -6.54
N GLN A 73 -2.42 -23.53 -6.11
CA GLN A 73 -1.18 -24.16 -6.56
C GLN A 73 -1.17 -25.66 -6.25
N GLN A 74 -1.66 -26.08 -5.07
CA GLN A 74 -1.76 -27.50 -4.72
C GLN A 74 -2.71 -28.25 -5.66
N PHE A 75 -3.89 -27.69 -5.96
CA PHE A 75 -4.81 -28.32 -6.92
C PHE A 75 -4.23 -28.40 -8.33
N LEU A 76 -3.52 -27.36 -8.77
CA LEU A 76 -2.86 -27.35 -10.08
C LEU A 76 -1.69 -28.35 -10.15
N GLN A 77 -0.98 -28.55 -9.04
CA GLN A 77 0.06 -29.57 -8.92
C GLN A 77 -0.55 -30.96 -9.13
N THR A 78 -1.64 -31.29 -8.41
CA THR A 78 -2.34 -32.56 -8.60
C THR A 78 -2.90 -32.72 -10.01
N SER A 79 -3.40 -31.64 -10.63
CA SER A 79 -3.88 -31.66 -12.01
C SER A 79 -2.75 -31.96 -13.00
N ALA A 80 -1.57 -31.34 -12.83
CA ALA A 80 -0.42 -31.59 -13.70
C ALA A 80 0.09 -33.02 -13.58
N GLU A 81 0.14 -33.57 -12.35
CA GLU A 81 0.49 -34.97 -12.10
C GLU A 81 -0.50 -35.95 -12.73
N ALA A 82 -1.80 -35.64 -12.68
CA ALA A 82 -2.84 -36.44 -13.33
C ALA A 82 -2.70 -36.41 -14.86
N SER A 83 -2.47 -35.23 -15.45
CA SER A 83 -2.22 -35.10 -16.89
C SER A 83 -0.95 -35.82 -17.32
N GLN A 84 0.10 -35.84 -16.49
CA GLN A 84 1.33 -36.57 -16.78
C GLN A 84 1.05 -38.07 -16.90
N LYS A 85 0.35 -38.64 -15.91
CA LYS A 85 -0.06 -40.05 -15.95
C LYS A 85 -0.93 -40.37 -17.17
N ALA A 86 -1.79 -39.44 -17.59
CA ALA A 86 -2.62 -39.61 -18.79
C ALA A 86 -1.77 -39.62 -20.07
N ALA A 87 -0.79 -38.72 -20.19
CA ALA A 87 0.15 -38.70 -21.31
C ALA A 87 1.00 -39.98 -21.36
N ASP A 88 1.54 -40.43 -20.22
CA ASP A 88 2.32 -41.67 -20.13
C ASP A 88 1.49 -42.89 -20.56
N LEU A 89 0.23 -42.96 -20.14
CA LEU A 89 -0.68 -44.03 -20.52
C LEU A 89 -1.05 -43.98 -22.01
N ALA A 90 -1.27 -42.79 -22.56
CA ALA A 90 -1.53 -42.63 -23.99
C ALA A 90 -0.33 -43.09 -24.83
N HIS A 91 0.88 -42.77 -24.39
CA HIS A 91 2.13 -43.21 -25.02
C HIS A 91 2.25 -44.74 -25.02
N GLN A 92 2.05 -45.38 -23.87
CA GLN A 92 2.07 -46.84 -23.75
C GLN A 92 1.03 -47.53 -24.64
N ARG A 93 -0.18 -46.95 -24.77
CA ARG A 93 -1.22 -47.49 -25.66
C ARG A 93 -0.87 -47.33 -27.13
N TYR A 94 -0.20 -46.24 -27.50
CA TYR A 94 0.26 -46.02 -28.87
C TYR A 94 1.38 -47.00 -29.24
N GLU A 95 2.38 -47.17 -28.36
CA GLU A 95 3.44 -48.16 -28.53
C GLU A 95 2.88 -49.60 -28.61
N GLY A 96 1.83 -49.89 -27.84
CA GLY A 96 1.10 -51.15 -27.89
C GLY A 96 0.17 -51.33 -29.10
N GLY A 97 0.06 -50.33 -29.99
CA GLY A 97 -0.82 -50.36 -31.17
C GLY A 97 -2.32 -50.31 -30.86
N VAL A 98 -2.70 -49.88 -29.66
CA VAL A 98 -4.09 -49.84 -29.16
C VAL A 98 -4.80 -48.53 -29.51
N THR A 99 -4.06 -47.45 -29.74
CA THR A 99 -4.61 -46.11 -30.04
C THR A 99 -3.77 -45.39 -31.09
N ASP A 100 -4.37 -44.40 -31.75
CA ASP A 100 -3.69 -43.55 -32.72
C ASP A 100 -2.76 -42.52 -32.05
N PHE A 101 -1.74 -42.07 -32.80
CA PHE A 101 -0.79 -41.04 -32.33
C PHE A 101 -1.47 -39.71 -31.94
N LEU A 102 -2.62 -39.40 -32.53
CA LEU A 102 -3.40 -38.20 -32.17
C LEU A 102 -3.83 -38.21 -30.69
N SER A 103 -4.09 -39.38 -30.11
CA SER A 103 -4.42 -39.48 -28.69
C SER A 103 -3.24 -39.15 -27.77
N VAL A 104 -2.01 -39.42 -28.23
CA VAL A 104 -0.78 -39.03 -27.53
C VAL A 104 -0.62 -37.52 -27.57
N LEU A 105 -0.77 -36.93 -28.76
CA LEU A 105 -0.63 -35.48 -28.94
C LEU A 105 -1.66 -34.68 -28.14
N ASP A 106 -2.91 -35.15 -28.07
CA ASP A 106 -3.97 -34.52 -27.26
C ASP A 106 -3.67 -34.60 -25.75
N ALA A 107 -3.15 -35.73 -25.28
CA ALA A 107 -2.74 -35.90 -23.89
C ALA A 107 -1.51 -35.05 -23.54
N GLU A 108 -0.51 -34.98 -24.42
CA GLU A 108 0.67 -34.11 -24.28
C GLU A 108 0.29 -32.63 -24.28
N ARG A 109 -0.64 -32.22 -25.15
CA ARG A 109 -1.19 -30.86 -25.15
C ARG A 109 -1.86 -30.54 -23.81
N THR A 110 -2.69 -31.45 -23.30
CA THR A 110 -3.38 -31.29 -22.01
C THR A 110 -2.39 -31.21 -20.84
N LEU A 111 -1.31 -32.00 -20.88
CA LEU A 111 -0.21 -31.94 -19.93
C LEU A 111 0.49 -30.58 -19.96
N LEU A 112 0.84 -30.10 -21.14
CA LEU A 112 1.50 -28.80 -21.32
C LEU A 112 0.62 -27.67 -20.77
N GLU A 113 -0.67 -27.64 -21.11
CA GLU A 113 -1.61 -26.65 -20.59
C GLU A 113 -1.74 -26.71 -19.06
N ALA A 114 -1.67 -27.90 -18.46
CA ALA A 114 -1.69 -28.06 -17.00
C ALA A 114 -0.40 -27.55 -16.33
N GLN A 115 0.76 -27.87 -16.92
CA GLN A 115 2.06 -27.41 -16.45
C GLN A 115 2.21 -25.88 -16.55
N ASP A 116 1.73 -25.27 -17.64
CA ASP A 116 1.72 -23.81 -17.83
C ASP A 116 0.88 -23.11 -16.74
N ARG A 117 -0.30 -23.65 -16.43
CA ARG A 117 -1.16 -23.12 -15.35
C ARG A 117 -0.49 -23.24 -13.99
N LEU A 118 0.16 -24.37 -13.71
CA LEU A 118 0.91 -24.59 -12.48
C LEU A 118 2.08 -23.60 -12.35
N ALA A 119 2.89 -23.44 -13.39
CA ALA A 119 4.01 -22.49 -13.41
C ALA A 119 3.53 -21.05 -13.17
N ALA A 120 2.46 -20.63 -13.85
CA ALA A 120 1.86 -19.32 -13.62
C ALA A 120 1.34 -19.16 -12.18
N SER A 121 0.80 -20.22 -11.56
CA SER A 121 0.37 -20.19 -10.17
C SER A 121 1.53 -20.09 -9.19
N GLN A 122 2.64 -20.79 -9.44
CA GLN A 122 3.85 -20.68 -8.63
C GLN A 122 4.39 -19.24 -8.62
N THR A 123 4.41 -18.58 -9.78
CA THR A 123 4.77 -17.15 -9.86
C THR A 123 3.84 -16.29 -9.01
N ARG A 124 2.51 -16.49 -9.12
CA ARG A 124 1.52 -15.74 -8.34
C ARG A 124 1.67 -15.95 -6.83
N THR A 125 1.90 -17.19 -6.37
CA THR A 125 2.14 -17.49 -4.95
C THR A 125 3.34 -16.72 -4.41
N VAL A 126 4.44 -16.66 -5.17
CA VAL A 126 5.64 -15.91 -4.78
C VAL A 126 5.37 -14.41 -4.75
N THR A 127 4.67 -13.87 -5.75
CA THR A 127 4.29 -12.44 -5.76
C THR A 127 3.36 -12.09 -4.61
N ALA A 128 2.40 -12.96 -4.28
CA ALA A 128 1.49 -12.77 -3.14
C ALA A 128 2.27 -12.78 -1.82
N LEU A 129 3.27 -13.66 -1.66
CA LEU A 129 4.13 -13.65 -0.49
C LEU A 129 4.92 -12.33 -0.34
N VAL A 130 5.43 -11.79 -1.44
CA VAL A 130 6.10 -10.48 -1.45
C VAL A 130 5.12 -9.36 -1.07
N ALA A 131 3.87 -9.44 -1.52
CA ALA A 131 2.82 -8.49 -1.15
C ALA A 131 2.52 -8.52 0.36
N VAL A 132 2.42 -9.71 0.96
CA VAL A 132 2.28 -9.88 2.42
C VAL A 132 3.46 -9.24 3.15
N TYR A 133 4.70 -9.49 2.70
CA TYR A 133 5.89 -8.90 3.31
C TYR A 133 5.87 -7.36 3.24
N LYS A 134 5.38 -6.80 2.13
CA LYS A 134 5.22 -5.35 1.95
C LYS A 134 4.14 -4.78 2.88
N ALA A 135 2.98 -5.44 2.99
CA ALA A 135 1.88 -4.98 3.83
C ALA A 135 2.24 -4.97 5.32
N LEU A 136 3.06 -5.94 5.77
CA LEU A 136 3.55 -6.01 7.15
C LEU A 136 4.67 -4.99 7.49
N GLY A 137 5.00 -4.07 6.57
CA GLY A 137 5.99 -3.02 6.80
C GLY A 137 7.43 -3.39 6.42
N GLY A 138 7.64 -4.48 5.67
CA GLY A 138 8.96 -4.95 5.22
C GLY A 138 9.64 -4.05 4.17
N GLY A 139 8.93 -3.07 3.61
CA GLY A 139 9.51 -1.95 2.87
C GLY A 139 9.46 -0.73 3.77
N ALA A 140 10.60 -0.32 4.35
CA ALA A 140 10.71 0.82 5.25
C ALA A 140 9.89 2.06 4.80
N PRO A 141 9.40 2.89 5.74
CA PRO A 141 8.78 4.15 5.36
C PRO A 141 9.78 4.96 4.53
N VAL A 142 9.38 5.36 3.31
CA VAL A 142 9.97 6.55 2.70
C VAL A 142 9.85 7.61 3.77
N THR A 143 10.98 8.01 4.34
CA THR A 143 11.08 9.16 5.22
C THR A 143 10.51 10.33 4.45
N ALA A 144 9.23 10.63 4.69
CA ALA A 144 8.58 11.81 4.18
C ALA A 144 9.43 12.99 4.68
N GLY A 145 10.11 13.63 3.72
CA GLY A 145 11.05 14.70 4.00
C GLY A 145 10.41 15.72 4.93
N LYS A 146 11.08 15.99 6.06
CA LYS A 146 10.92 17.27 6.73
C LYS A 146 11.55 18.30 5.79
N GLN A 147 10.70 19.09 5.12
CA GLN A 147 11.05 20.45 4.72
C GLN A 147 10.49 21.41 5.77
#